data_AF-A0A527A0H6-F1
#
_entry.id   AF-A0A527A0H6-F1
#
_cell.length_a   1.000
_cell.length_b   1.000
_cell.length_c   1.000
_cell.angle_alpha   90.00
_cell.angle_beta   90.00
_cell.angle_gamma   90.00
#
_symmetry.space_group_name_H-M   'P 1'
#
loop_
_entity.id
_entity.type
_entity.pdbx_description
1 polymer ?
#
loop_
_entity_poly.entity_id
_entity_poly.type
_entity_poly.pdbx_seq_one_letter_code
_entity_poly.pdbx_strand_id
1 'polypeptide(L)' 'MAAPIARHAQVVLRFSTDSPSFFPSVAAAMAIVEALAATMLARSGPAAAARVRETELELQAFGAYLPE' A
#
# COMPACT_ATOMS: atom_id res chain seq x y z
N MET A 1 7.02 23.20 6.61
CA MET A 1 5.83 23.03 7.47
C MET A 1 5.42 21.57 7.45
N ALA A 2 5.06 20.96 8.60
CA ALA A 2 4.58 19.58 8.65
C ALA A 2 3.04 19.54 8.59
N ALA A 3 2.47 18.57 7.88
CA ALA A 3 1.01 18.38 7.84
C ALA A 3 0.46 18.16 9.27
N PRO A 4 -0.75 18.63 9.61
CA PRO A 4 -1.30 18.48 10.96
C PRO A 4 -1.30 17.03 11.47
N ILE A 5 -1.59 16.06 10.60
CA ILE A 5 -1.60 14.63 10.93
C ILE A 5 -0.22 14.10 11.37
N ALA A 6 0.88 14.72 10.93
CA ALA A 6 2.23 14.30 11.26
C ALA A 6 2.67 14.72 12.67
N ARG A 7 1.93 15.61 13.36
CA ARG A 7 2.34 16.19 14.64
C ARG A 7 2.42 15.18 15.78
N HIS A 8 1.62 14.12 15.72
CA HIS A 8 1.52 13.10 16.77
C HIS A 8 1.90 11.69 16.29
N ALA A 9 2.46 11.59 15.08
CA ALA A 9 2.86 10.30 14.52
C ALA A 9 4.21 9.84 15.10
N GLN A 10 4.29 8.56 15.50
CA GLN A 10 5.53 7.94 15.95
C GLN A 10 6.54 7.77 14.80
N VAL A 11 6.04 7.54 13.59
CA VAL A 11 6.82 7.38 12.37
C VAL A 11 6.13 8.18 11.25
N VAL A 12 6.92 8.95 10.50
CA VAL A 12 6.43 9.73 9.35
C VAL A 12 7.24 9.34 8.12
N LEU A 13 6.57 8.79 7.11
CA LEU A 13 7.14 8.56 5.78
C LEU A 13 6.71 9.70 4.86
N ARG A 14 7.68 10.46 4.33
CA ARG A 14 7.43 11.62 3.47
C ARG A 14 7.47 11.19 2.00
N PHE A 15 6.58 11.77 1.19
CA PHE A 15 6.51 11.59 -0.25
C PHE A 15 6.29 12.93 -0.96
N SER A 16 6.58 12.97 -2.26
CA SER A 16 6.23 14.13 -3.10
C SER A 16 4.78 14.03 -3.56
N THR A 17 4.09 15.17 -3.57
CA THR A 17 2.76 15.32 -4.17
C THR A 17 2.83 16.01 -5.53
N ASP A 18 4.03 16.25 -6.06
CA ASP A 18 4.24 16.99 -7.30
C ASP A 18 3.56 16.29 -8.48
N SER A 19 2.87 17.09 -9.28
CA SER A 19 2.10 16.64 -10.43
C SER A 19 1.93 17.80 -11.40
N PRO A 20 1.92 17.55 -12.72
CA PRO A 20 1.50 18.55 -13.70
C PRO A 20 -0.04 18.73 -13.74
N SER A 21 -0.80 17.91 -13.01
CA SER A 21 -2.27 17.99 -12.94
C SER A 21 -2.73 19.08 -11.96
N PHE A 22 -3.99 19.49 -12.08
CA PHE A 22 -4.67 20.33 -11.10
C PHE A 22 -4.69 19.67 -9.70
N PHE A 23 -4.84 18.35 -9.66
CA PHE A 23 -4.83 17.60 -8.40
C PHE A 23 -3.41 17.10 -8.05
N PRO A 24 -3.01 17.19 -6.77
CA PRO A 24 -1.75 16.63 -6.31
C PRO A 24 -1.66 15.11 -6.56
N SER A 25 -0.46 14.63 -6.85
CA SER A 25 -0.23 13.20 -7.08
C SER A 25 -0.22 12.41 -5.78
N VAL A 26 -0.84 11.22 -5.81
CA VAL A 26 -0.73 10.20 -4.76
C VAL A 26 0.23 9.07 -5.12
N ALA A 27 0.82 9.09 -6.32
CA ALA A 27 1.62 7.97 -6.83
C ALA A 27 2.81 7.65 -5.93
N ALA A 28 3.53 8.67 -5.45
CA ALA A 28 4.66 8.47 -4.54
C ALA A 28 4.21 7.92 -3.17
N ALA A 29 3.01 8.25 -2.71
CA ALA A 29 2.45 7.67 -1.48
C ALA A 29 2.13 6.19 -1.67
N MET A 30 1.49 5.83 -2.79
CA MET A 30 1.19 4.44 -3.13
C MET A 30 2.46 3.61 -3.23
N ALA A 31 3.51 4.13 -3.89
CA ALA A 31 4.79 3.45 -4.00
C ALA A 31 5.44 3.17 -2.62
N ILE A 32 5.33 4.09 -1.65
CA ILE A 32 5.81 3.86 -0.28
C ILE A 32 5.01 2.74 0.39
N VAL A 33 3.69 2.74 0.25
CA VAL A 33 2.82 1.71 0.85
C VAL A 33 3.13 0.33 0.26
N GLU A 34 3.26 0.23 -1.06
CA GLU A 34 3.61 -1.02 -1.75
C GLU A 34 5.00 -1.51 -1.34
N ALA A 35 6.00 -0.63 -1.30
CA ALA A 35 7.35 -0.98 -0.86
C ALA A 35 7.36 -1.48 0.59
N LEU A 36 6.56 -0.86 1.47
CA LEU A 36 6.43 -1.31 2.86
C LEU A 36 5.77 -2.69 2.95
N ALA A 37 4.67 -2.91 2.23
CA ALA A 37 3.99 -4.20 2.18
C ALA A 37 4.91 -5.31 1.65
N ALA A 38 5.64 -5.03 0.56
CA ALA A 38 6.63 -5.94 -0.01
C ALA A 38 7.76 -6.25 0.99
N THR A 39 8.26 -5.23 1.70
CA THR A 39 9.29 -5.39 2.73
C THR A 39 8.79 -6.25 3.89
N MET A 40 7.54 -6.06 4.33
CA MET A 40 6.92 -6.89 5.36
C MET A 40 6.83 -8.34 4.88
N LEU A 41 6.28 -8.57 3.69
CA LEU A 41 6.15 -9.90 3.10
C LEU A 41 7.49 -10.62 2.97
N ALA A 42 8.52 -9.95 2.45
CA ALA A 42 9.87 -10.50 2.32
C ALA A 42 10.48 -10.91 3.66
N ARG A 43 10.09 -10.24 4.76
CA ARG A 43 10.56 -10.52 6.12
C ARG A 43 9.71 -11.55 6.87
N SER A 44 8.49 -11.83 6.43
CA SER A 44 7.53 -12.70 7.12
C SER A 44 7.62 -14.19 6.76
N GLY A 45 8.51 -14.55 5.83
CA GLY A 45 8.77 -15.95 5.46
C GLY A 45 7.65 -16.61 4.63
N PRO A 46 7.78 -17.91 4.30
CA PRO A 46 6.92 -18.57 3.31
C PRO A 46 5.43 -18.63 3.68
N ALA A 47 5.11 -18.69 4.98
CA ALA A 47 3.72 -18.73 5.45
C ALA A 47 2.95 -17.45 5.08
N ALA A 48 3.60 -16.28 5.09
CA ALA A 48 2.94 -15.03 4.73
C ALA A 48 2.52 -15.01 3.25
N ALA A 49 3.38 -15.50 2.36
CA ALA A 49 3.03 -15.63 0.94
C ALA A 49 1.87 -16.62 0.73
N ALA A 50 1.78 -17.67 1.54
CA ALA A 50 0.65 -18.58 1.49
C ALA A 50 -0.68 -17.90 1.89
N ARG A 51 -0.66 -17.12 2.97
CA ARG A 51 -1.84 -16.37 3.44
C ARG A 51 -2.31 -15.31 2.44
N VAL A 52 -1.39 -14.61 1.76
CA VAL A 52 -1.74 -13.68 0.69
C VAL A 52 -2.50 -14.40 -0.43
N ARG A 53 -2.01 -15.57 -0.86
CA ARG A 53 -2.66 -16.37 -1.90
C ARG A 53 -4.03 -16.90 -1.50
N GLU A 54 -4.17 -17.39 -0.28
CA GLU A 54 -5.46 -17.83 0.25
C GLU A 54 -6.49 -16.69 0.23
N THR A 55 -6.09 -15.50 0.67
CA THR A 55 -6.94 -14.30 0.66
C THR A 55 -7.37 -13.94 -0.76
N GLU A 56 -6.45 -14.01 -1.73
CA GLU A 56 -6.75 -13.74 -3.13
C GLU A 56 -7.80 -14.72 -3.71
N LEU A 57 -7.67 -16.02 -3.38
CA LEU A 57 -8.63 -17.04 -3.79
C LEU A 57 -10.01 -16.80 -3.17
N GLU A 58 -10.07 -16.38 -1.90
CA GLU A 58 -11.32 -16.01 -1.23
C GLU A 58 -11.99 -14.82 -1.90
N LEU A 59 -11.23 -13.76 -2.22
CA LEU A 59 -11.73 -12.59 -2.94
C LEU A 59 -12.30 -12.97 -4.30
N GLN A 60 -11.59 -13.81 -5.04
CA GLN A 60 -12.06 -14.31 -6.33
C GLN A 60 -13.35 -15.14 -6.18
N ALA A 61 -13.41 -16.05 -5.20
CA ALA A 61 -14.61 -16.85 -4.93
C ALA A 61 -15.83 -16.01 -4.53
N PHE A 62 -15.61 -14.85 -3.89
CA PHE A 62 -16.67 -13.90 -3.54
C PHE A 62 -17.08 -12.97 -4.68
N GLY A 63 -16.49 -13.12 -5.88
CA GLY A 63 -16.82 -12.29 -7.03
C GLY A 63 -16.30 -10.85 -6.90
N ALA A 64 -15.18 -10.63 -6.18
CA ALA A 64 -14.57 -9.31 -6.06
C ALA A 64 -14.06 -8.76 -7.40
N TYR A 65 -13.84 -9.63 -8.38
CA TYR A 65 -13.32 -9.30 -9.70
C TYR A 65 -14.34 -9.62 -10.79
N LEU A 66 -14.30 -8.84 -11.87
CA LEU A 66 -15.02 -9.21 -13.10
C LEU A 66 -14.40 -10.51 -13.66
N PRO A 67 -15.23 -11.46 -14.12
CA PRO A 67 -14.74 -12.58 -14.89
C PRO A 67 -14.14 -12.07 -16.21
N GLU A 68 -13.07 -12.72 -16.69
CA GLU A 68 -12.50 -12.43 -18.01
C GLU A 68 -13.50 -12.70 -19.16
#